data_AF-A0A846RNH0-F1
#
_entry.id   AF-A0A846RNH0-F1
#
_cell.length_a   1.000
_cell.length_b   1.000
_cell.length_c   1.000
_cell.angle_alpha   90.00
_cell.angle_beta   90.00
_cell.angle_gamma   90.00
#
_symmetry.space_group_name_H-M   'P 1'
#
loop_
_entity.id
_entity.type
_entity.pdbx_description
1 polymer ?
#
loop_
_entity_poly.entity_id
_entity_poly.type
_entity_poly.pdbx_seq_one_letter_code
_entity_poly.pdbx_strand_id
1 'polypeptide(L)'
;MVIQRSIGRSGNEYLYFFCAGRTVKDCSSSHISTARLEDAVIREYGKLQFTPDFLDLARTRIREALREKEAANLLLQKQLAATLKECASKEENLLDLAADGTIAKEKIRIRLTDIERQRTRVRDQLESVESNHAIAFS
;
A
#
# COMPACT_ATOMS: atom_id res chain seq x y z
N MET A 1 11.94 16.89 -28.12
CA MET A 1 12.73 17.93 -27.43
C MET A 1 13.94 17.27 -26.81
N VAL A 2 15.06 17.99 -26.71
CA VAL A 2 16.31 17.49 -26.11
C VAL A 2 16.70 18.41 -24.95
N ILE A 3 17.25 17.83 -23.88
CA ILE A 3 17.76 18.57 -22.72
C ILE A 3 19.26 18.82 -22.91
N GLN A 4 19.68 20.06 -22.67
CA GLN A 4 21.08 20.46 -22.61
C GLN A 4 21.42 20.97 -21.21
N ARG A 5 22.54 20.47 -20.68
CA ARG A 5 23.16 20.94 -19.44
C ARG A 5 24.25 21.96 -19.75
N SER A 6 24.31 23.02 -18.97
CA SER A 6 25.38 24.02 -19.02
C SER A 6 25.81 24.43 -17.62
N ILE A 7 27.11 24.66 -17.43
CA ILE A 7 27.68 25.09 -16.15
C ILE A 7 28.12 26.55 -16.31
N GLY A 8 27.58 27.43 -15.48
CA GLY A 8 27.92 28.85 -15.45
C GLY A 8 29.28 29.11 -14.82
N ARG A 9 29.82 30.32 -15.01
CA ARG A 9 31.14 30.73 -14.49
C ARG A 9 31.25 30.67 -12.95
N SER A 10 30.13 30.76 -12.25
CA SER A 10 30.03 30.64 -10.79
C SER A 10 29.90 29.19 -10.28
N GLY A 11 29.96 28.18 -11.17
CA GLY A 11 29.73 26.78 -10.82
C GLY A 11 28.25 26.34 -10.80
N ASN A 12 27.32 27.27 -11.04
CA ASN A 12 25.89 26.96 -11.05
C ASN A 12 25.49 26.20 -12.32
N GLU A 13 24.65 25.18 -12.16
CA GLU A 13 24.12 24.38 -13.26
C GLU A 13 22.81 24.96 -13.79
N TYR A 14 22.70 25.00 -15.13
CA TYR A 14 21.50 25.43 -15.84
C TYR A 14 21.09 24.38 -16.87
N LEU A 15 19.81 23.99 -16.82
CA LEU A 15 19.19 23.06 -17.74
C LEU A 15 18.28 23.80 -18.72
N TYR A 16 18.39 23.43 -19.99
CA TYR A 16 17.62 24.03 -21.08
C TYR A 16 17.01 22.94 -21.97
N PHE A 17 15.80 23.19 -22.44
CA PHE A 17 15.20 22.46 -23.55
C PHE A 17 15.47 23.16 -24.87
N PHE A 18 15.70 22.37 -25.91
CA PHE A 18 15.77 22.85 -27.28
C PHE A 18 15.12 21.87 -28.26
N CYS A 19 14.79 22.38 -29.45
CA CYS A 19 14.20 21.59 -30.52
C CYS A 19 15.27 20.71 -31.19
N ALA A 20 14.98 19.41 -31.34
CA ALA A 20 15.88 18.47 -32.01
C ALA A 20 16.17 18.86 -33.47
N GLY A 21 15.20 19.47 -34.15
CA GLY A 21 15.35 19.97 -35.53
C GLY A 21 16.40 21.08 -35.68
N ARG A 22 16.85 21.69 -34.58
CA ARG A 22 17.92 22.69 -34.60
C ARG A 22 19.27 22.09 -35.00
N THR A 23 19.51 20.81 -34.71
CA THR A 23 20.71 20.09 -35.14
C THR A 23 20.78 19.94 -36.67
N VAL A 24 19.62 19.85 -37.32
CA VAL A 24 19.48 19.73 -38.78
C VAL A 24 19.07 21.07 -39.43
N LYS A 25 19.15 22.18 -38.68
CA LYS A 25 18.77 23.55 -39.09
C LYS A 25 17.31 23.74 -39.54
N ASP A 26 16.42 22.81 -39.22
CA ASP A 26 15.00 22.82 -39.57
C ASP A 26 14.12 23.53 -38.50
N CYS A 27 14.76 24.12 -37.48
CA CYS A 27 14.07 24.86 -36.43
C CYS A 27 14.95 25.98 -35.85
N SER A 28 14.39 27.19 -35.76
CA SER A 28 15.06 28.38 -35.24
C SER A 28 14.68 28.77 -33.80
N SER A 29 13.89 27.93 -33.11
CA SER A 29 13.40 28.23 -31.76
C SER A 29 14.56 28.41 -30.75
N SER A 30 14.46 29.44 -29.90
CA SER A 30 15.41 29.67 -28.81
C SER A 30 15.42 28.54 -27.79
N HIS A 31 16.50 28.44 -27.02
CA HIS A 31 16.52 27.56 -25.85
C HIS A 31 15.57 28.10 -24.79
N ILE A 32 14.88 27.20 -24.10
CA ILE A 32 13.95 27.54 -23.01
C ILE A 32 14.52 26.91 -21.75
N SER A 33 14.62 27.67 -20.65
CA SER A 33 15.07 27.09 -19.39
C SER A 33 14.05 26.06 -18.90
N THR A 34 14.56 24.95 -18.35
CA THR A 34 13.72 23.87 -17.81
C THR A 34 12.71 24.40 -16.79
N ALA A 35 13.17 25.20 -15.83
CA ALA A 35 12.30 25.81 -14.82
C ALA A 35 11.15 26.63 -15.44
N ARG A 36 11.43 27.44 -16.47
CA ARG A 36 10.41 28.25 -17.13
C ARG A 36 9.39 27.39 -17.88
N LEU A 37 9.85 26.29 -18.50
CA LEU A 37 8.97 25.35 -19.17
C LEU A 37 8.09 24.61 -18.15
N GLU A 38 8.66 24.11 -17.06
CA GLU A 38 7.93 23.44 -15.98
C GLU A 38 6.88 24.36 -15.37
N ASP A 39 7.23 25.61 -15.05
CA ASP A 39 6.27 26.58 -14.54
C ASP A 39 5.13 26.84 -15.53
N ALA A 40 5.43 26.89 -16.84
CA ALA A 40 4.42 27.05 -17.87
C ALA A 40 3.49 25.83 -17.95
N VAL A 41 4.06 24.62 -17.91
CA VAL A 41 3.29 23.37 -17.88
C VAL A 41 2.38 23.35 -16.65
N ILE A 42 2.90 23.64 -15.45
CA ILE A 42 2.12 23.68 -14.20
C ILE A 42 0.96 24.67 -14.33
N ARG A 43 1.22 25.89 -14.83
CA ARG A 43 0.15 26.89 -15.02
C ARG A 43 -0.93 26.43 -15.99
N GLU A 44 -0.56 25.80 -17.10
CA GLU A 44 -1.55 25.31 -18.07
C GLU A 44 -2.34 24.12 -17.52
N TYR A 45 -1.68 23.17 -16.85
CA TYR A 45 -2.35 22.05 -16.20
C TYR A 45 -3.28 22.51 -15.06
N GLY A 46 -2.91 23.56 -14.32
CA GLY A 46 -3.75 24.12 -13.25
C GLY A 46 -5.06 24.73 -13.75
N LYS A 47 -5.17 25.05 -15.04
CA LYS A 47 -6.43 25.51 -15.65
C LYS A 47 -7.39 24.37 -15.97
N LEU A 48 -6.90 23.13 -16.04
CA LEU A 48 -7.73 21.98 -16.32
C LEU A 48 -8.66 21.75 -15.14
N GLN A 49 -9.97 21.83 -15.41
CA GLN A 49 -11.01 21.47 -14.47
C GLN A 49 -11.59 20.14 -14.90
N PHE A 50 -11.73 19.21 -13.96
CA PHE A 50 -12.45 17.98 -14.22
C PHE A 50 -13.95 18.26 -14.33
N THR A 51 -14.64 17.53 -15.20
CA THR A 51 -16.10 17.64 -15.29
C THR A 51 -16.74 17.15 -13.99
N PRO A 52 -17.90 17.70 -13.59
CA PRO A 52 -18.64 17.21 -12.42
C PRO A 52 -18.88 15.70 -12.47
N ASP A 53 -19.26 15.16 -13.63
CA ASP A 53 -19.51 13.73 -13.83
C ASP A 53 -18.26 12.88 -13.55
N PHE A 54 -17.08 13.35 -13.98
CA PHE A 54 -15.83 12.65 -13.71
C PHE A 54 -15.51 12.67 -12.21
N LEU A 55 -15.69 13.80 -11.54
CA LEU A 55 -15.45 13.91 -10.10
C LEU A 55 -16.39 12.99 -9.31
N ASP A 56 -17.65 12.89 -9.71
CA ASP A 56 -18.63 12.03 -9.05
C ASP A 56 -18.37 10.55 -9.32
N LEU A 57 -17.94 10.19 -10.53
CA LEU A 57 -17.46 8.86 -10.83
C LEU A 57 -16.25 8.51 -9.96
N ALA A 58 -15.23 9.37 -9.91
CA ALA A 58 -14.02 9.15 -9.13
C ALA A 58 -14.34 8.97 -7.63
N ARG A 59 -15.15 9.86 -7.05
CA ARG A 59 -15.60 9.74 -5.66
C ARG A 59 -16.34 8.44 -5.40
N THR A 60 -17.21 8.04 -6.31
CA THR A 60 -17.97 6.80 -6.17
C THR A 60 -17.04 5.59 -6.18
N ARG A 61 -16.10 5.53 -7.11
CA ARG A 61 -15.09 4.44 -7.18
C ARG A 61 -14.21 4.38 -5.95
N ILE A 62 -13.76 5.53 -5.44
CA ILE A 62 -12.98 5.59 -4.19
C ILE A 62 -13.80 5.05 -3.02
N ARG A 63 -15.07 5.48 -2.88
CA ARG A 63 -15.96 4.98 -1.82
C ARG A 63 -16.23 3.48 -1.93
N GLU A 64 -16.43 2.97 -3.14
CA GLU A 64 -16.61 1.53 -3.38
C GLU A 64 -15.38 0.72 -2.97
N ALA A 65 -14.19 1.15 -3.40
CA ALA A 65 -12.93 0.48 -3.05
C ALA A 65 -12.68 0.50 -1.53
N LEU A 66 -12.99 1.60 -0.85
CA LEU A 66 -12.89 1.69 0.61
C LEU A 66 -13.86 0.72 1.30
N ARG A 67 -15.12 0.68 0.87
CA ARG A 67 -16.13 -0.26 1.42
C ARG A 67 -15.75 -1.72 1.21
N GLU A 68 -15.23 -2.06 0.03
CA GLU A 68 -14.77 -3.42 -0.27
C GLU A 68 -13.62 -3.82 0.65
N LYS A 69 -12.63 -2.91 0.83
CA LYS A 69 -11.51 -3.12 1.76
C LYS A 69 -11.96 -3.27 3.21
N GLU A 70 -12.89 -2.45 3.67
CA GLU A 70 -13.48 -2.54 5.02
C GLU A 70 -14.19 -3.88 5.22
N ALA A 71 -15.02 -4.29 4.27
CA ALA A 71 -15.73 -5.57 4.33
C ALA A 71 -14.76 -6.76 4.37
N ALA A 72 -13.72 -6.74 3.54
CA ALA A 72 -12.68 -7.76 3.54
C ALA A 72 -11.93 -7.83 4.87
N ASN A 73 -11.57 -6.67 5.45
CA ASN A 73 -10.91 -6.60 6.75
C ASN A 73 -11.79 -7.15 7.88
N LEU A 74 -13.08 -6.80 7.90
CA LEU A 74 -14.03 -7.31 8.91
C LEU A 74 -14.20 -8.83 8.79
N LEU A 75 -14.25 -9.36 7.57
CA LEU A 75 -14.32 -10.81 7.35
C LEU A 75 -13.05 -11.51 7.82
N LEU A 76 -11.88 -10.95 7.51
CA LEU A 76 -10.60 -11.48 7.96
C LEU A 76 -10.48 -11.48 9.49
N GLN A 77 -10.86 -10.39 10.16
CA GLN A 77 -10.89 -10.32 11.61
C GLN A 77 -11.78 -11.41 12.22
N LYS A 78 -12.99 -11.61 11.68
CA LYS A 78 -13.91 -12.67 12.13
C LYS A 78 -13.29 -14.06 11.95
N GLN A 79 -12.61 -14.31 10.84
CA GLN A 79 -11.96 -15.60 10.57
C GLN A 79 -10.79 -15.87 11.53
N LEU A 80 -9.95 -14.86 11.79
CA LEU A 80 -8.84 -14.96 12.74
C LEU A 80 -9.35 -15.20 14.16
N ALA A 81 -10.39 -14.47 14.59
CA ALA A 81 -11.03 -14.67 15.88
C ALA A 81 -11.63 -16.08 16.04
N ALA A 82 -12.29 -16.59 15.00
CA ALA A 82 -12.81 -17.97 14.98
C ALA A 82 -11.67 -19.00 15.09
N THR A 83 -10.54 -18.76 14.41
CA THR A 83 -9.37 -19.64 14.45
C THR A 83 -8.74 -19.65 15.85
N LEU A 84 -8.66 -18.50 16.53
CA LEU A 84 -8.20 -18.43 17.93
C LEU A 84 -9.10 -19.25 18.87
N LYS A 85 -10.42 -19.16 18.68
CA LYS A 85 -11.39 -19.96 19.46
C LYS A 85 -11.19 -21.45 19.21
N GLU A 86 -10.98 -21.85 17.95
CA GLU A 86 -10.72 -23.24 17.60
C GLU A 86 -9.42 -23.76 18.24
N CYS A 87 -8.35 -22.95 18.24
CA CYS A 87 -7.11 -23.28 18.94
C CYS A 87 -7.35 -23.51 20.44
N ALA A 88 -8.13 -22.64 21.10
CA ALA A 88 -8.47 -22.79 22.52
C ALA A 88 -9.26 -24.07 22.81
N SER A 89 -10.26 -24.39 21.98
CA SER A 89 -11.02 -25.64 22.14
C SER A 89 -10.16 -26.89 21.89
N LYS A 90 -9.20 -26.84 20.95
CA LYS A 90 -8.25 -27.94 20.74
C LYS A 90 -7.31 -28.13 21.92
N GLU A 91 -6.88 -27.03 22.54
CA GLU A 91 -6.05 -27.04 23.74
C GLU A 91 -6.79 -27.71 24.91
N GLU A 92 -8.02 -27.27 25.18
CA GLU A 92 -8.88 -27.84 26.24
C GLU A 92 -9.12 -29.34 26.02
N ASN A 93 -9.53 -29.75 24.82
CA ASN A 93 -9.74 -31.17 24.49
C ASN A 93 -8.47 -32.02 24.67
N LEU A 94 -7.28 -31.48 24.39
CA LEU A 94 -6.03 -32.21 24.58
C LEU A 94 -5.67 -32.34 26.06
N LEU A 95 -6.00 -31.35 26.87
CA LEU A 95 -5.82 -31.40 28.32
C LEU A 95 -6.75 -32.45 28.95
N ASP A 96 -8.01 -32.52 28.50
CA ASP A 96 -8.97 -33.55 28.94
C ASP A 96 -8.47 -34.95 28.58
N LEU A 97 -8.05 -35.17 27.34
CA LEU A 97 -7.47 -36.46 26.91
C LEU A 97 -6.19 -36.84 27.67
N ALA A 98 -5.40 -35.83 28.09
CA ALA A 98 -4.23 -36.05 28.93
C ALA A 98 -4.62 -36.50 30.35
N ALA A 99 -5.70 -35.94 30.91
CA ALA A 99 -6.22 -36.29 32.23
C ALA A 99 -6.75 -37.73 32.27
N ASP A 100 -7.35 -38.21 31.18
CA ASP A 100 -7.85 -39.58 31.04
C ASP A 100 -6.73 -40.62 30.82
N GLY A 101 -5.47 -40.19 30.63
CA GLY A 101 -4.31 -41.07 30.51
C GLY A 101 -4.26 -41.88 29.20
N THR A 102 -5.11 -41.55 28.23
CA THR A 102 -5.28 -42.33 26.98
C THR A 102 -4.18 -42.05 25.94
N ILE A 103 -3.43 -40.96 26.07
CA ILE A 103 -2.41 -40.52 25.10
C ILE A 103 -1.01 -40.43 25.73
N ALA A 104 0.00 -40.84 24.96
CA ALA A 104 1.41 -40.66 25.33
C ALA A 104 1.74 -39.17 25.53
N LYS A 105 2.24 -38.81 26.73
CA LYS A 105 2.56 -37.43 27.15
C LYS A 105 3.40 -36.64 26.13
N GLU A 106 4.30 -37.31 25.43
CA GLU A 106 5.15 -36.67 24.41
C GLU A 106 4.36 -36.19 23.20
N LYS A 107 3.36 -36.96 22.74
CA LYS A 107 2.49 -36.55 21.63
C LYS A 107 1.63 -35.34 22.01
N ILE A 108 1.19 -35.27 23.27
CA ILE A 108 0.41 -34.15 23.81
C ILE A 108 1.26 -32.88 23.83
N ARG A 109 2.51 -32.97 24.33
CA ARG A 109 3.45 -31.85 24.37
C ARG A 109 3.72 -31.28 22.97
N ILE A 110 3.99 -32.13 21.99
CA ILE A 110 4.19 -31.71 20.60
C ILE A 110 2.96 -30.96 20.09
N ARG A 111 1.76 -31.51 20.32
CA ARG A 111 0.52 -30.93 19.81
C ARG A 111 0.17 -29.59 20.47
N LEU A 112 0.40 -29.47 21.78
CA LEU A 112 0.25 -28.20 22.49
C LEU A 112 1.21 -27.13 21.95
N THR A 113 2.47 -27.50 21.69
CA THR A 113 3.47 -26.58 21.12
C THR A 113 3.05 -26.08 19.73
N ASP A 114 2.49 -26.95 18.89
CA ASP A 114 1.96 -26.57 17.58
C ASP A 114 0.77 -25.60 17.69
N ILE A 115 -0.15 -25.87 18.62
CA ILE A 115 -1.31 -25.01 18.88
C ILE A 115 -0.86 -23.63 19.38
N GLU A 116 0.12 -23.58 20.28
CA GLU A 116 0.67 -22.32 20.78
C GLU A 116 1.31 -21.51 19.65
N ARG A 117 2.12 -22.13 18.79
CA ARG A 117 2.70 -21.47 17.61
C ARG A 117 1.62 -20.92 16.68
N GLN A 118 0.58 -21.71 16.42
CA GLN A 118 -0.55 -21.27 15.60
C GLN A 118 -1.28 -20.09 16.25
N ARG A 119 -1.53 -20.14 17.56
CA ARG A 119 -2.18 -19.08 18.34
C ARG A 119 -1.39 -17.78 18.28
N THR A 120 -0.08 -17.83 18.47
CA THR A 120 0.79 -16.65 18.37
C THR A 120 0.73 -16.05 16.96
N ARG A 121 0.91 -16.88 15.92
CA ARG A 121 0.83 -16.40 14.53
C ARG A 121 -0.50 -15.71 14.21
N VAL A 122 -1.62 -16.31 14.62
CA VAL A 122 -2.95 -15.76 14.35
C VAL A 122 -3.18 -14.45 15.14
N ARG A 123 -2.64 -14.36 16.35
CA ARG A 123 -2.69 -13.13 17.16
C ARG A 123 -1.91 -12.00 16.52
N ASP A 124 -0.68 -12.26 16.07
CA ASP A 124 0.15 -11.27 15.38
C ASP A 124 -0.54 -10.79 14.09
N GLN A 125 -1.18 -11.71 13.36
CA GLN A 125 -1.98 -11.37 12.19
C GLN A 125 -3.17 -10.48 12.53
N LEU A 126 -3.90 -10.77 13.62
CA LEU A 126 -5.04 -9.96 14.05
C LEU A 126 -4.60 -8.54 14.45
N GLU A 127 -3.53 -8.42 15.23
CA GLU A 127 -2.96 -7.13 15.65
C GLU A 127 -2.53 -6.29 14.45
N SER A 128 -1.95 -6.92 13.43
CA SER A 128 -1.58 -6.25 12.18
C SER A 128 -2.79 -5.72 11.40
N VAL A 129 -3.90 -6.45 11.39
CA VAL A 129 -5.13 -6.06 10.70
C VAL A 129 -5.84 -4.93 11.45
N GLU A 130 -5.85 -4.98 12.79
CA GLU A 130 -6.39 -3.91 13.65
C GLU A 130 -5.59 -2.61 13.52
N SER A 131 -4.26 -2.69 13.51
CA SER A 131 -3.37 -1.53 13.35
C SER A 131 -3.53 -0.87 11.98
N ASN A 132 -3.64 -1.66 10.91
CA ASN A 132 -3.86 -1.15 9.56
C ASN A 132 -5.24 -0.50 9.37
N HIS A 133 -6.23 -0.91 10.15
CA HIS A 133 -7.55 -0.28 10.16
C HIS A 133 -7.49 1.09 10.85
N ALA A 134 -6.78 1.22 11.97
CA ALA A 134 -6.66 2.48 12.70
C ALA A 134 -5.99 3.61 11.89
N ILE A 135 -4.98 3.29 11.08
CA ILE A 135 -4.25 4.27 10.25
C ILE A 135 -5.11 4.76 9.06
N ALA A 136 -6.06 3.96 8.58
CA ALA A 136 -6.92 4.35 7.46
C ALA A 136 -7.98 5.40 7.82
N PHE A 137 -8.20 5.68 9.11
CA PHE A 137 -9.23 6.58 9.63
C PHE A 137 -8.68 7.77 10.46
N SER A 138 -7.35 7.93 10.52
CA SER A 138 -6.65 9.09 11.13
C SER A 138 -6.11 10.03 10.05
#